data_AF-A0A1F4X347-F1
#
_entry.id   AF-A0A1F4X347-F1
#
_cell.length_a   1.000
_cell.length_b   1.000
_cell.length_c   1.000
_cell.angle_alpha   90.00
_cell.angle_beta   90.00
_cell.angle_gamma   90.00
#
_symmetry.space_group_name_H-M   'P 1'
#
loop_
_entity.id
_entity.type
_entity.pdbx_description
1 polymer ?
#
loop_
_entity_poly.entity_id
_entity_poly.type
_entity_poly.pdbx_seq_one_letter_code
_entity_poly.pdbx_strand_id
1 'polypeptide(L)'
;MRKAVESLGITKNVYVMDFSDVEKLTKQKDLTIVVPNEDVTKQFVEEFFPKTKIEFENIFLRWDRHNSTAESAVNVDQKISLKEFDKEIIQKVRADAASGSSDWWRRVGAAVINDKKIILEGYNKHVPSAHTPYANGDPRNAFHKGVNIDLSTALHAEAGLIAEAARQGINLSCCSMYVSTFPCPSCAKLIAYSGISRVFYTGGYGVLDAESILKSQDVEIIFVDLG
;
A
#
# COMPACT_ATOMS: atom_id res chain seq x y z
N MET A 1 22.26 -18.53 -16.80
CA MET A 1 20.80 -18.72 -16.69
C MET A 1 20.35 -20.11 -17.13
N ARG A 2 20.68 -20.60 -18.35
CA ARG A 2 20.31 -21.94 -18.85
C ARG A 2 20.42 -23.09 -17.84
N LYS A 3 21.63 -23.35 -17.29
CA LYS A 3 21.85 -24.45 -16.32
C LYS A 3 20.98 -24.34 -15.06
N ALA A 4 20.65 -23.12 -14.62
CA ALA A 4 19.79 -22.91 -13.47
C ALA A 4 18.33 -23.29 -13.80
N VAL A 5 17.83 -22.89 -14.97
CA VAL A 5 16.48 -23.25 -15.43
C VAL A 5 16.36 -24.76 -15.68
N GLU A 6 17.36 -25.38 -16.31
CA GLU A 6 17.41 -26.84 -16.53
C GLU A 6 17.37 -27.60 -15.18
N SER A 7 18.05 -27.11 -14.15
CA SER A 7 18.09 -27.75 -12.83
C SER A 7 16.75 -27.80 -12.10
N LEU A 8 15.77 -26.97 -12.49
CA LEU A 8 14.44 -26.95 -11.90
C LEU A 8 13.57 -28.12 -12.37
N GLY A 9 13.91 -28.78 -13.48
CA GLY A 9 13.16 -29.95 -13.99
C GLY A 9 11.72 -29.67 -14.43
N ILE A 10 11.31 -28.40 -14.53
CA ILE A 10 9.95 -27.97 -14.82
C ILE A 10 9.63 -27.85 -16.32
N THR A 11 10.66 -27.84 -17.19
CA THR A 11 10.47 -27.81 -18.64
C THR A 11 11.30 -28.89 -19.33
N LYS A 12 10.82 -29.37 -20.49
CA LYS A 12 11.51 -30.41 -21.26
C LYS A 12 12.73 -29.89 -22.02
N ASN A 13 12.70 -28.62 -22.44
CA ASN A 13 13.73 -28.05 -23.29
C ASN A 13 14.06 -26.62 -22.84
N VAL A 14 15.35 -26.28 -22.83
CA VAL A 14 15.85 -24.93 -22.55
C VAL A 14 16.87 -24.56 -23.62
N TYR A 15 16.63 -23.46 -24.32
CA TYR A 15 17.49 -22.97 -25.40
C TYR A 15 18.05 -21.58 -25.04
N VAL A 16 19.28 -21.31 -25.49
CA VAL A 16 19.84 -19.96 -25.55
C VAL A 16 19.81 -19.59 -27.02
N MET A 17 19.11 -18.52 -27.35
CA MET A 17 18.87 -18.08 -28.72
C MET A 17 19.65 -16.80 -29.02
N ASP A 18 19.99 -16.61 -30.29
CA ASP A 18 20.52 -15.35 -30.81
C ASP A 18 19.54 -14.70 -31.82
N PHE A 19 19.94 -13.56 -32.41
CA PHE A 19 19.09 -12.84 -33.36
C PHE A 19 18.74 -13.66 -34.62
N SER A 20 19.57 -14.62 -35.03
CA SER A 20 19.27 -15.48 -36.18
C SER A 20 18.13 -16.46 -35.88
N ASP A 21 17.96 -16.85 -34.62
CA ASP A 21 16.88 -17.73 -34.18
C ASP A 21 15.55 -16.99 -34.09
N VAL A 22 15.58 -15.70 -33.73
CA VAL A 22 14.41 -14.81 -33.74
C VAL A 22 13.78 -14.78 -35.14
N GLU A 23 14.59 -14.63 -36.20
CA GLU A 23 14.09 -14.67 -37.59
C GLU A 23 13.50 -16.02 -38.00
N LYS A 24 13.96 -17.14 -37.41
CA LYS A 24 13.38 -18.46 -37.68
C LYS A 24 12.04 -18.62 -36.98
N LEU A 25 11.92 -18.12 -35.75
CA LEU A 25 10.69 -18.18 -34.96
C LEU A 25 9.57 -17.36 -35.59
N THR A 26 9.86 -16.16 -36.10
CA THR A 26 8.85 -15.31 -36.77
C THR A 26 8.27 -15.93 -38.05
N LYS A 27 8.96 -16.91 -38.65
CA LYS A 27 8.50 -17.63 -39.84
C LYS A 27 7.63 -18.85 -39.51
N GLN A 28 7.55 -19.26 -38.25
CA GLN A 28 6.70 -20.38 -37.84
C GLN A 28 5.23 -19.95 -37.83
N LYS A 29 4.37 -20.77 -38.44
CA LYS A 29 2.91 -20.62 -38.32
C LYS A 29 2.47 -21.21 -36.99
N ASP A 30 1.51 -20.56 -36.34
CA ASP A 30 0.85 -21.01 -35.09
C ASP A 30 1.78 -21.10 -33.86
N LEU A 31 2.79 -20.22 -33.78
CA LEU A 31 3.61 -20.05 -32.58
C LEU A 31 2.92 -19.14 -31.56
N THR A 32 2.75 -19.62 -30.33
CA THR A 32 2.41 -18.77 -29.18
C THR A 32 3.66 -18.54 -28.36
N ILE A 33 4.04 -17.28 -28.16
CA ILE A 33 5.20 -16.93 -27.34
C ILE A 33 4.68 -16.37 -26.02
N VAL A 34 4.99 -17.05 -24.92
CA VAL A 34 4.71 -16.58 -23.57
C VAL A 34 5.94 -15.83 -23.06
N VAL A 35 5.77 -14.57 -22.64
CA VAL A 35 6.88 -13.71 -22.24
C VAL A 35 6.56 -12.90 -20.98
N PRO A 36 7.59 -12.49 -20.20
CA PRO A 36 7.41 -11.57 -19.09
C PRO A 36 6.70 -10.26 -19.49
N ASN A 37 5.71 -9.85 -18.70
CA ASN A 37 5.05 -8.56 -18.85
C ASN A 37 5.91 -7.43 -18.24
N GLU A 38 6.99 -7.04 -18.92
CA GLU A 38 7.88 -5.95 -18.50
C GLU A 38 8.41 -5.14 -19.69
N ASP A 39 8.94 -3.94 -19.43
CA ASP A 39 9.21 -2.92 -20.45
C ASP A 39 10.23 -3.37 -21.53
N VAL A 40 11.28 -4.09 -21.15
CA VAL A 40 12.31 -4.56 -22.09
C VAL A 40 11.71 -5.59 -23.04
N THR A 41 10.94 -6.53 -22.52
CA THR A 41 10.26 -7.57 -23.30
C THR A 41 9.19 -6.97 -24.22
N LYS A 42 8.43 -5.96 -23.77
CA LYS A 42 7.46 -5.26 -24.62
C LYS A 42 8.15 -4.62 -25.82
N GLN A 43 9.23 -3.87 -25.60
CA GLN A 43 10.00 -3.27 -26.69
C GLN A 43 10.58 -4.33 -27.63
N PHE A 44 11.14 -5.41 -27.08
CA PHE A 44 11.67 -6.52 -27.87
C PHE A 44 10.59 -7.21 -28.72
N VAL A 45 9.40 -7.43 -28.17
CA VAL A 45 8.27 -8.02 -28.89
C VAL A 45 7.77 -7.09 -30.00
N GLU A 46 7.64 -5.80 -29.72
CA GLU A 46 7.21 -4.79 -30.71
C GLU A 46 8.18 -4.73 -31.89
N GLU A 47 9.48 -4.79 -31.61
CA GLU A 47 10.53 -4.73 -32.65
C GLU A 47 10.62 -6.03 -33.47
N PHE A 48 10.59 -7.19 -32.81
CA PHE A 48 10.95 -8.46 -33.45
C PHE A 48 9.78 -9.39 -33.75
N PHE A 49 8.63 -9.25 -33.07
CA PHE A 49 7.48 -10.15 -33.22
C PHE A 49 6.14 -9.44 -33.51
N PRO A 50 6.07 -8.45 -34.44
CA PRO A 50 4.88 -7.60 -34.62
C PRO A 50 3.63 -8.33 -35.15
N LYS A 51 3.77 -9.56 -35.65
CA LYS A 51 2.69 -10.35 -36.26
C LYS A 51 2.48 -11.71 -35.59
N THR A 52 3.17 -11.98 -34.47
CA THR A 52 3.09 -13.25 -33.75
C THR A 52 2.10 -13.14 -32.61
N LYS A 53 1.43 -14.23 -32.23
CA LYS A 53 0.59 -14.25 -31.04
C LYS A 53 1.48 -14.28 -29.79
N ILE A 54 1.38 -13.23 -28.98
CA ILE A 54 2.15 -13.07 -27.74
C ILE A 54 1.21 -13.12 -26.54
N GLU A 55 1.59 -13.90 -25.54
CA GLU A 55 0.93 -13.96 -24.24
C GLU A 55 1.88 -13.37 -23.20
N PHE A 56 1.51 -12.22 -22.64
CA PHE A 56 2.29 -11.58 -21.58
C PHE A 56 1.87 -12.16 -20.22
N GLU A 57 2.83 -12.70 -19.48
CA GLU A 57 2.63 -13.19 -18.12
C GLU A 57 3.31 -12.29 -17.10
N ASN A 58 2.59 -11.99 -16.02
CA ASN A 58 3.15 -11.25 -14.90
C ASN A 58 4.13 -12.17 -14.14
N ILE A 59 5.42 -11.80 -14.12
CA ILE A 59 6.46 -12.50 -13.35
C ILE A 59 6.88 -11.66 -12.12
N PHE A 60 7.98 -12.00 -11.45
CA PHE A 60 8.51 -11.19 -10.33
C PHE A 60 9.01 -9.81 -10.85
N LEU A 61 8.14 -8.81 -10.79
CA LEU A 61 8.28 -7.46 -11.37
C LEU A 61 9.19 -6.54 -10.53
N ARG A 62 10.50 -6.78 -10.54
CA ARG A 62 11.45 -5.87 -9.87
C ARG A 62 11.55 -4.48 -10.53
N TRP A 63 11.09 -4.31 -11.78
CA TRP A 63 11.42 -3.14 -12.61
C TRP A 63 10.26 -2.56 -13.46
N ASP A 64 9.01 -2.99 -13.26
CA ASP A 64 7.88 -2.42 -14.01
C ASP A 64 7.38 -1.14 -13.33
N ARG A 65 7.83 0.00 -13.86
CA ARG A 65 7.49 1.32 -13.35
C ARG A 65 5.98 1.57 -13.45
N HIS A 66 5.35 1.18 -14.55
CA HIS A 66 3.93 1.42 -14.80
C HIS A 66 3.05 0.74 -13.74
N ASN A 67 3.32 -0.52 -13.42
CA ASN A 67 2.59 -1.24 -12.39
C ASN A 67 2.93 -0.74 -10.98
N SER A 68 4.19 -0.41 -10.69
CA SER A 68 4.61 0.05 -9.35
C SER A 68 4.07 1.43 -8.95
N THR A 69 3.69 2.27 -9.92
CA THR A 69 3.15 3.62 -9.67
C THR A 69 1.69 3.78 -10.05
N ALA A 70 1.00 2.72 -10.49
CA ALA A 70 -0.40 2.79 -10.88
C ALA A 70 -1.30 3.03 -9.65
N GLU A 71 -2.05 4.12 -9.67
CA GLU A 71 -3.14 4.36 -8.72
C GLU A 71 -4.30 3.43 -9.10
N SER A 72 -4.60 2.44 -8.26
CA SER A 72 -5.76 1.57 -8.44
C SER A 72 -6.94 2.14 -7.67
N ALA A 73 -8.09 2.30 -8.33
CA ALA A 73 -9.32 2.66 -7.67
C ALA A 73 -9.67 1.59 -6.61
N VAL A 74 -9.89 2.01 -5.37
CA VAL A 74 -10.25 1.10 -4.27
C VAL A 74 -11.57 0.42 -4.64
N ASN A 75 -11.63 -0.91 -4.51
CA ASN A 75 -12.81 -1.67 -4.89
C ASN A 75 -14.05 -1.20 -4.12
N VAL A 76 -15.18 -1.17 -4.83
CA VAL A 76 -16.45 -0.55 -4.43
C VAL A 76 -17.19 -1.31 -3.31
N ASP A 77 -16.67 -2.48 -2.90
CA ASP A 77 -17.26 -3.37 -1.88
C ASP A 77 -16.91 -2.98 -0.43
N GLN A 78 -16.64 -1.70 -0.19
CA GLN A 78 -16.33 -1.26 1.16
C GLN A 78 -17.57 -1.30 2.04
N LYS A 79 -17.44 -1.95 3.20
CA LYS A 79 -18.48 -1.89 4.23
C LYS A 79 -18.63 -0.45 4.70
N ILE A 80 -19.84 0.07 4.66
CA ILE A 80 -20.16 1.41 5.15
C ILE A 80 -20.79 1.30 6.53
N SER A 81 -20.25 2.03 7.51
CA SER A 81 -20.87 2.21 8.81
C SER A 81 -21.59 3.56 8.87
N LEU A 82 -22.85 3.50 9.28
CA LEU A 82 -23.72 4.65 9.59
C LEU A 82 -23.98 4.79 11.09
N LYS A 83 -23.30 4.00 11.93
CA LYS A 83 -23.54 3.98 13.38
C LYS A 83 -23.07 5.28 14.01
N GLU A 84 -23.88 5.87 14.87
CA GLU A 84 -23.55 7.12 15.57
C GLU A 84 -22.26 7.00 16.38
N PHE A 85 -22.04 5.88 17.06
CA PHE A 85 -20.77 5.64 17.77
C PHE A 85 -19.54 5.76 16.85
N ASP A 86 -19.61 5.20 15.64
CA ASP A 86 -18.46 5.24 14.73
C ASP A 86 -18.22 6.66 14.22
N LYS A 87 -19.31 7.40 13.95
CA LYS A 87 -19.25 8.83 13.56
C LYS A 87 -18.67 9.69 14.67
N GLU A 88 -19.14 9.52 15.91
CA GLU A 88 -18.66 10.26 17.08
C GLU A 88 -17.16 10.08 17.28
N ILE A 89 -16.66 8.83 17.19
CA ILE A 89 -15.23 8.54 17.33
C ILE A 89 -14.43 9.18 16.20
N ILE A 90 -14.88 9.04 14.95
CA ILE A 90 -14.22 9.66 13.80
C ILE A 90 -14.19 11.19 13.91
N GLN A 91 -15.30 11.81 14.33
CA GLN A 91 -15.38 13.25 14.55
C GLN A 91 -14.44 13.69 15.67
N LYS A 92 -14.36 12.93 16.76
CA LYS A 92 -13.43 13.19 17.87
C LYS A 92 -11.98 13.17 17.40
N VAL A 93 -11.52 12.09 16.77
CA VAL A 93 -10.10 12.00 16.35
C VAL A 93 -9.75 13.05 15.29
N ARG A 94 -10.71 13.46 14.45
CA ARG A 94 -10.53 14.58 13.52
C ARG A 94 -10.34 15.91 14.26
N ALA A 95 -11.16 16.18 15.28
CA ALA A 95 -11.04 17.39 16.09
C ALA A 95 -9.73 17.43 16.90
N ASP A 96 -9.32 16.30 17.47
CA ASP A 96 -8.06 16.16 18.20
C ASP A 96 -6.86 16.42 17.28
N ALA A 97 -6.86 15.82 16.08
CA ALA A 97 -5.81 16.08 15.10
C ALA A 97 -5.81 17.54 14.62
N ALA A 98 -6.99 18.12 14.37
CA ALA A 98 -7.12 19.49 13.92
C ALA A 98 -6.55 20.50 14.93
N SER A 99 -6.73 20.23 16.23
CA SER A 99 -6.27 21.10 17.32
C SER A 99 -4.83 20.80 17.77
N GLY A 100 -4.41 19.54 17.74
CA GLY A 100 -3.15 19.09 18.34
C GLY A 100 -2.00 18.84 17.37
N SER A 101 -2.26 18.50 16.11
CA SER A 101 -1.21 18.20 15.15
C SER A 101 -0.59 19.47 14.57
N SER A 102 0.74 19.58 14.66
CA SER A 102 1.51 20.65 14.03
C SER A 102 1.82 20.38 12.55
N ASP A 103 1.37 19.24 12.01
CA ASP A 103 1.60 18.91 10.60
C ASP A 103 0.81 19.86 9.70
N TRP A 104 1.56 20.57 8.86
CA TRP A 104 1.04 21.55 7.91
C TRP A 104 0.44 20.89 6.66
N TRP A 105 0.78 19.63 6.40
CA TRP A 105 0.37 18.90 5.21
C TRP A 105 -0.98 18.20 5.39
N ARG A 106 -1.06 17.34 6.40
CA ARG A 106 -2.24 16.56 6.77
C ARG A 106 -2.24 16.35 8.27
N ARG A 107 -3.34 16.71 8.91
CA ARG A 107 -3.60 16.42 10.32
C ARG A 107 -4.43 15.14 10.40
N VAL A 108 -3.82 14.07 10.88
CA VAL A 108 -4.40 12.73 10.95
C VAL A 108 -4.55 12.34 12.42
N GLY A 109 -5.75 11.95 12.79
CA GLY A 109 -6.08 11.44 14.12
C GLY A 109 -6.40 9.97 14.05
N ALA A 110 -6.09 9.25 15.13
CA ALA A 110 -6.44 7.86 15.30
C ALA A 110 -6.86 7.54 16.73
N ALA A 111 -7.64 6.46 16.89
CA ALA A 111 -7.97 5.86 18.16
C ALA A 111 -7.99 4.34 18.04
N VAL A 112 -7.60 3.65 19.11
CA VAL A 112 -7.79 2.21 19.27
C VAL A 112 -8.93 1.99 20.25
N ILE A 113 -9.88 1.17 19.85
CA ILE A 113 -11.07 0.82 20.61
C ILE A 113 -11.06 -0.67 20.95
N ASN A 114 -11.32 -0.96 22.21
CA ASN A 114 -11.63 -2.30 22.70
C ASN A 114 -12.94 -2.24 23.50
N ASP A 115 -13.87 -3.16 23.25
CA ASP A 115 -15.18 -3.21 23.92
C ASP A 115 -15.92 -1.85 24.01
N LYS A 116 -15.96 -1.12 22.89
CA LYS A 116 -16.58 0.23 22.76
C LYS A 116 -15.93 1.31 23.63
N LYS A 117 -14.75 1.06 24.18
CA LYS A 117 -13.96 2.04 24.94
C LYS A 117 -12.70 2.40 24.17
N ILE A 118 -12.38 3.68 24.14
CA ILE A 118 -11.08 4.15 23.66
C ILE A 118 -10.02 3.70 24.67
N ILE A 119 -9.04 2.93 24.21
CA ILE A 119 -7.91 2.49 25.03
C ILE A 119 -6.64 3.30 24.72
N LEU A 120 -6.51 3.80 23.49
CA LEU A 120 -5.43 4.67 23.04
C LEU A 120 -6.00 5.66 22.02
N GLU A 121 -5.51 6.89 22.02
CA GLU A 121 -5.85 7.91 21.04
C GLU A 121 -4.71 8.89 20.84
N GLY A 122 -4.68 9.52 19.67
CA GLY A 122 -3.64 10.46 19.34
C GLY A 122 -3.71 10.92 17.89
N TYR A 123 -2.70 11.68 17.50
CA TYR A 123 -2.61 12.27 16.17
C TYR A 123 -1.15 12.28 15.72
N ASN A 124 -0.94 12.50 14.42
CA ASN A 124 0.40 12.56 13.84
C ASN A 124 1.19 13.75 14.40
N LYS A 125 2.46 13.53 14.71
CA LYS A 125 3.34 14.52 15.34
C LYS A 125 4.73 14.53 14.72
N HIS A 126 5.27 15.71 14.49
CA HIS A 126 6.66 15.86 14.09
C HIS A 126 7.61 15.43 15.22
N VAL A 127 8.68 14.74 14.83
CA VAL A 127 9.73 14.27 15.73
C VAL A 127 11.09 14.83 15.27
N PRO A 128 12.00 15.17 16.20
CA PRO A 128 11.89 15.09 17.66
C PRO A 128 10.98 16.15 18.31
N SER A 129 10.55 17.19 17.58
CA SER A 129 9.61 18.19 18.10
C SER A 129 8.67 18.72 17.02
N ALA A 130 7.60 19.40 17.45
CA ALA A 130 6.66 20.09 16.57
C ALA A 130 7.34 21.13 15.64
N HIS A 131 8.52 21.63 16.02
CA HIS A 131 9.27 22.65 15.28
C HIS A 131 10.25 22.08 14.25
N THR A 132 10.49 20.78 14.23
CA THR A 132 11.42 20.12 13.29
C THR A 132 11.23 20.54 11.82
N PRO A 133 10.02 20.56 11.23
CA PRO A 133 9.85 20.95 9.84
C PRO A 133 10.22 22.43 9.58
N TYR A 134 10.13 23.30 10.60
CA TYR A 134 10.51 24.71 10.46
C TYR A 134 12.02 24.92 10.59
N ALA A 135 12.69 24.14 11.42
CA ALA A 135 14.12 24.23 11.64
C ALA A 135 14.93 23.60 10.49
N ASN A 136 14.50 22.42 10.03
CA ASN A 136 15.27 21.58 9.11
C ASN A 136 14.62 21.43 7.73
N GLY A 137 13.41 21.95 7.54
CA GLY A 137 12.57 21.63 6.39
C GLY A 137 11.88 20.26 6.53
N ASP A 138 10.83 20.06 5.73
CA ASP A 138 10.17 18.77 5.58
C ASP A 138 10.53 18.20 4.20
N PRO A 139 11.08 16.98 4.09
CA PRO A 139 11.41 16.37 2.81
C PRO A 139 10.21 16.28 1.86
N ARG A 140 8.98 16.27 2.40
CA ARG A 140 7.73 16.29 1.62
C ARG A 140 7.57 17.55 0.76
N ASN A 141 8.32 18.63 1.01
CA ASN A 141 8.34 19.81 0.16
C ASN A 141 8.74 19.52 -1.29
N ALA A 142 9.46 18.43 -1.53
CA ALA A 142 9.90 18.04 -2.88
C ALA A 142 8.89 17.15 -3.62
N PHE A 143 7.77 16.77 -2.99
CA PHE A 143 6.87 15.73 -3.50
C PHE A 143 5.40 16.15 -3.47
N HIS A 144 4.57 15.46 -4.27
CA HIS A 144 3.12 15.63 -4.25
C HIS A 144 2.45 14.77 -3.17
N LYS A 145 1.19 15.06 -2.84
CA LYS A 145 0.43 14.35 -1.80
C LYS A 145 0.33 12.87 -2.15
N GLY A 146 0.87 11.99 -1.30
CA GLY A 146 0.79 10.54 -1.48
C GLY A 146 2.04 9.89 -2.08
N VAL A 147 3.05 10.68 -2.47
CA VAL A 147 4.34 10.20 -2.98
C VAL A 147 5.39 10.23 -1.86
N ASN A 148 6.21 9.18 -1.74
CA ASN A 148 7.26 9.05 -0.72
C ASN A 148 6.78 9.39 0.71
N ILE A 149 5.65 8.80 1.11
CA ILE A 149 4.99 9.06 2.41
C ILE A 149 5.93 8.77 3.59
N ASP A 150 6.85 7.84 3.41
CA ASP A 150 7.91 7.48 4.35
C ASP A 150 8.97 8.58 4.54
N LEU A 151 9.14 9.47 3.55
CA LEU A 151 10.03 10.63 3.63
C LEU A 151 9.31 11.80 4.31
N SER A 152 8.91 11.61 5.57
CA SER A 152 8.31 12.63 6.42
C SER A 152 9.06 12.76 7.75
N THR A 153 9.05 13.95 8.34
CA THR A 153 9.50 14.16 9.73
C THR A 153 8.41 13.84 10.75
N ALA A 154 7.20 13.47 10.31
CA ALA A 154 6.07 13.15 11.18
C ALA A 154 5.98 11.65 11.49
N LEU A 155 5.83 11.32 12.77
CA LEU A 155 5.30 10.03 13.18
C LEU A 155 3.79 10.02 12.91
N HIS A 156 3.34 9.05 12.11
CA HIS A 156 1.94 8.85 11.79
C HIS A 156 1.12 8.47 13.03
N ALA A 157 -0.16 8.82 13.05
CA ALA A 157 -1.04 8.55 14.18
C ALA A 157 -1.13 7.04 14.45
N GLU A 158 -1.38 6.25 13.41
CA GLU A 158 -1.55 4.79 13.46
C GLU A 158 -0.29 4.10 14.00
N ALA A 159 0.87 4.43 13.41
CA ALA A 159 2.16 3.92 13.85
C ALA A 159 2.49 4.34 15.28
N GLY A 160 2.14 5.58 15.64
CA GLY A 160 2.31 6.12 16.99
C GLY A 160 1.51 5.36 18.04
N LEU A 161 0.24 5.04 17.76
CA LEU A 161 -0.60 4.27 18.68
C LEU A 161 -0.12 2.82 18.85
N ILE A 162 0.32 2.18 17.76
CA ILE A 162 0.89 0.82 17.84
C ILE A 162 2.20 0.82 18.65
N ALA A 163 3.08 1.80 18.41
CA ALA A 163 4.31 1.96 19.19
C ALA A 163 4.02 2.25 20.67
N GLU A 164 3.00 3.06 20.95
CA GLU A 164 2.56 3.34 22.31
C GLU A 164 1.99 2.10 22.99
N ALA A 165 1.15 1.33 22.31
CA ALA A 165 0.63 0.06 22.82
C ALA A 165 1.77 -0.90 23.18
N ALA A 166 2.75 -1.05 22.28
CA ALA A 166 3.92 -1.88 22.50
C ALA A 166 4.73 -1.40 23.72
N ARG A 167 4.95 -0.08 23.85
CA ARG A 167 5.66 0.51 25.00
C ARG A 167 4.93 0.27 26.32
N GLN A 168 3.60 0.34 26.31
CA GLN A 168 2.77 0.19 27.51
C GLN A 168 2.38 -1.29 27.80
N GLY A 169 2.73 -2.24 26.91
CA GLY A 169 2.30 -3.63 27.04
C GLY A 169 0.81 -3.86 26.80
N ILE A 170 0.15 -2.98 26.04
CA ILE A 170 -1.27 -3.09 25.72
C ILE A 170 -1.47 -4.08 24.58
N ASN A 171 -2.34 -5.07 24.78
CA ASN A 171 -2.71 -6.02 23.75
C ASN A 171 -3.69 -5.40 22.76
N LEU A 172 -3.32 -5.39 21.46
CA LEU A 172 -4.13 -4.88 20.37
C LEU A 172 -4.96 -5.96 19.66
N SER A 173 -4.85 -7.22 20.08
CA SER A 173 -5.61 -8.35 19.52
C SER A 173 -7.12 -8.07 19.54
N CYS A 174 -7.79 -8.28 18.42
CA CYS A 174 -9.23 -8.09 18.23
C CYS A 174 -9.74 -6.64 18.42
N CYS A 175 -8.84 -5.67 18.64
CA CYS A 175 -9.20 -4.26 18.73
C CYS A 175 -9.65 -3.71 17.38
N SER A 176 -10.27 -2.54 17.41
CA SER A 176 -10.62 -1.74 16.23
C SER A 176 -9.82 -0.45 16.22
N MET A 177 -9.26 -0.08 15.07
CA MET A 177 -8.60 1.21 14.89
C MET A 177 -9.47 2.14 14.07
N TYR A 178 -9.69 3.34 14.57
CA TYR A 178 -10.41 4.41 13.89
C TYR A 178 -9.39 5.45 13.44
N VAL A 179 -9.39 5.82 12.16
CA VAL A 179 -8.42 6.76 11.59
C VAL A 179 -9.14 7.80 10.75
N SER A 180 -8.78 9.08 10.90
CA SER A 180 -9.42 10.17 10.14
C SER A 180 -9.14 10.10 8.63
N THR A 181 -8.12 9.35 8.22
CA THR A 181 -7.69 9.18 6.83
C THR A 181 -7.26 7.73 6.60
N PHE A 182 -7.53 7.17 5.43
CA PHE A 182 -7.14 5.81 5.08
C PHE A 182 -5.64 5.60 5.30
N PRO A 183 -5.22 4.50 5.95
CA PRO A 183 -3.83 4.30 6.33
C PRO A 183 -2.93 4.17 5.11
N CYS A 184 -1.73 4.76 5.17
CA CYS A 184 -0.72 4.56 4.14
C CYS A 184 -0.21 3.11 4.15
N PRO A 185 0.46 2.63 3.09
CA PRO A 185 0.94 1.24 3.02
C PRO A 185 1.82 0.81 4.22
N SER A 186 2.66 1.70 4.74
CA SER A 186 3.48 1.41 5.92
C SER A 186 2.62 1.25 7.18
N CYS A 187 1.62 2.11 7.39
CA CYS A 187 0.69 1.98 8.52
C CYS A 187 -0.22 0.76 8.35
N ALA A 188 -0.67 0.46 7.14
CA ALA A 188 -1.46 -0.74 6.84
C ALA A 188 -0.71 -2.03 7.22
N LYS A 189 0.60 -2.11 6.95
CA LYS A 189 1.44 -3.24 7.41
C LYS A 189 1.47 -3.33 8.93
N LEU A 190 1.69 -2.21 9.62
CA LEU A 190 1.73 -2.21 11.09
C LEU A 190 0.38 -2.65 11.67
N ILE A 191 -0.72 -2.14 11.14
CA ILE A 191 -2.07 -2.51 11.58
C ILE A 191 -2.29 -4.02 11.36
N ALA A 192 -2.05 -4.52 10.15
CA ALA A 192 -2.26 -5.91 9.77
C ALA A 192 -1.51 -6.90 10.68
N TYR A 193 -0.30 -6.55 11.11
CA TYR A 193 0.54 -7.41 11.95
C TYR A 193 0.48 -7.10 13.46
N SER A 194 -0.35 -6.14 13.88
CA SER A 194 -0.49 -5.76 15.30
C SER A 194 -1.57 -6.55 16.06
N GLY A 195 -2.39 -7.34 15.36
CA GLY A 195 -3.54 -8.06 15.92
C GLY A 195 -4.86 -7.27 15.88
N ILE A 196 -4.85 -6.03 15.36
CA ILE A 196 -6.06 -5.25 15.11
C ILE A 196 -6.91 -5.97 14.06
N SER A 197 -8.21 -6.12 14.34
CA SER A 197 -9.14 -6.89 13.49
C SER A 197 -9.93 -6.02 12.51
N ARG A 198 -10.07 -4.72 12.80
CA ARG A 198 -10.96 -3.81 12.08
C ARG A 198 -10.36 -2.41 11.98
N VAL A 199 -10.46 -1.80 10.81
CA VAL A 199 -10.06 -0.42 10.54
C VAL A 199 -11.26 0.37 10.05
N PHE A 200 -11.59 1.44 10.78
CA PHE A 200 -12.62 2.40 10.45
C PHE A 200 -11.99 3.69 9.95
N TYR A 201 -12.49 4.25 8.85
CA TYR A 201 -11.94 5.48 8.28
C TYR A 201 -12.98 6.30 7.52
N THR A 202 -12.75 7.60 7.30
CA THR A 202 -13.73 8.49 6.63
C THR A 202 -13.16 9.34 5.49
N GLY A 203 -11.83 9.49 5.41
CA GLY A 203 -11.20 10.38 4.44
C GLY A 203 -10.04 9.72 3.72
N GLY A 204 -9.63 10.31 2.59
CA GLY A 204 -8.57 9.77 1.76
C GLY A 204 -9.00 8.54 0.94
N TYR A 205 -8.20 8.23 -0.07
CA TYR A 205 -8.34 7.04 -0.89
C TYR A 205 -7.13 6.14 -0.64
N GLY A 206 -7.33 4.83 -0.74
CA GLY A 206 -6.23 3.87 -0.76
C GLY A 206 -5.29 4.21 -1.90
N VAL A 207 -3.99 4.28 -1.58
CA VAL A 207 -2.92 4.39 -2.56
C VAL A 207 -2.05 3.15 -2.37
N LEU A 208 -1.70 2.48 -3.47
CA LEU A 208 -0.98 1.19 -3.47
C LEU A 208 -1.73 0.06 -2.73
N ASP A 209 -1.06 -1.09 -2.59
CA ASP A 209 -1.54 -2.35 -1.98
C ASP A 209 -1.99 -2.26 -0.49
N ALA A 210 -2.21 -1.08 0.09
CA ALA A 210 -2.61 -0.92 1.49
C ALA A 210 -3.90 -1.71 1.83
N GLU A 211 -4.90 -1.70 0.94
CA GLU A 211 -6.10 -2.53 1.07
C GLU A 211 -5.77 -4.02 1.06
N SER A 212 -4.98 -4.47 0.07
CA SER A 212 -4.54 -5.86 -0.07
C SER A 212 -3.75 -6.35 1.15
N ILE A 213 -2.91 -5.49 1.73
CA ILE A 213 -2.13 -5.78 2.94
C ILE A 213 -3.05 -6.03 4.13
N LEU A 214 -4.02 -5.14 4.36
CA LEU A 214 -4.99 -5.31 5.45
C LEU A 214 -5.82 -6.59 5.26
N LYS A 215 -6.33 -6.82 4.05
CA LYS A 215 -7.09 -8.04 3.72
C LYS A 215 -6.27 -9.32 3.86
N SER A 216 -4.95 -9.28 3.62
CA SER A 216 -4.08 -10.45 3.76
C SER A 216 -3.96 -10.99 5.19
N GLN A 217 -4.38 -10.21 6.19
CA GLN A 217 -4.44 -10.61 7.61
C GLN A 217 -5.88 -10.54 8.14
N ASP A 218 -6.87 -10.69 7.24
CA ASP A 218 -8.30 -10.67 7.57
C ASP A 218 -8.78 -9.43 8.33
N VAL A 219 -8.10 -8.29 8.14
CA VAL A 219 -8.51 -7.01 8.74
C VAL A 219 -9.70 -6.46 7.97
N GLU A 220 -10.81 -6.26 8.67
CA GLU A 220 -12.01 -5.66 8.09
C GLU A 220 -11.79 -4.16 7.85
N ILE A 221 -12.13 -3.69 6.65
CA ILE A 221 -12.00 -2.28 6.27
C ILE A 221 -13.41 -1.68 6.18
N ILE A 222 -13.66 -0.62 6.95
CA ILE A 222 -14.98 -0.03 7.12
C ILE A 222 -14.89 1.48 6.88
N PHE A 223 -15.63 1.95 5.87
CA PHE A 223 -15.80 3.37 5.64
C PHE A 223 -16.89 3.93 6.59
N VAL A 224 -16.61 5.04 7.25
CA VAL A 224 -17.56 5.75 8.11
C VAL A 224 -18.05 6.97 7.35
N ASP A 225 -19.32 6.92 6.96
CA ASP A 225 -19.99 8.03 6.33
C ASP A 225 -20.49 9.02 7.40
N LEU A 226 -20.04 10.26 7.28
CA LEU A 226 -20.37 11.33 8.22
C LEU A 226 -21.63 12.11 7.84
N GLY A 227 -22.21 11.86 6.66
CA GLY A 227 -23.36 12.60 6.13
C GLY A 227 -22.98 13.81 5.28
#